data_AF-A0AAU6MP18-F1
#
_entry.id   AF-A0AAU6MP18-F1
#
_cell.length_a   1.000
_cell.length_b   1.000
_cell.length_c   1.000
_cell.angle_alpha   90.00
_cell.angle_beta   90.00
_cell.angle_gamma   90.00
#
_symmetry.space_group_name_H-M   'P 1'
#
loop_
_entity.id
_entity.type
_entity.pdbx_description
1 polymer ?
#
loop_
_entity_poly.entity_id
_entity_poly.type
_entity_poly.pdbx_seq_one_letter_code
_entity_poly.pdbx_strand_id
1 'polypeptide(L)'
;MASDGFDFSPGAQIPLQGSGGQAVATNALASAAYRDSPVEKILDANSEWHKSDVKVGRSKLFKSDYFKPNLGEAFSRAVQERMLGGARKALIQSFGMDPQTVVEHCLSATRLRKRRDTQLTAVTALFGFLFLPGMLLWFLAFRLRDLLGKTKDKALSTLGSALLPIIGIVALILLVKLPLNGFLALYVRLMIIAPVVGWLIAKRIAESSAKDMRARWEGLLSGGGVIAKIPEAVPKNPNETSREALRQGLEKLSAEQQSNSVFYAGPKGILGMGTRWGSWQLAEELVAKEPGKEFHQFRSWDLIRAIHDQLKMLERGPLNTGGFPTPSVTHWIVSPVGENADSVSRPDGEDVATFQVKPHEIQRICNHQQFGSGDRHYLGVQFTLWEGQLIITMMITVTVLHETLRIEVTGYALGPVHSLFTSKPAAKTKTVNKTVRFWETRDITLPLVESSEVVRLALRAPFTWYPPLLDYLGGKIALPEPFGLRHAWAEKPWRHRFMADDAMRAATPVLRAVHSAALRVLKENGVDVERFDNRSMILSGMVQDPSPRKADLYDA
;
A
#
# COMPACT_ATOMS: atom_id res chain seq x y z
N MET A 1 -21.40 43.46 -18.37
CA MET A 1 -22.25 43.00 -17.26
C MET A 1 -22.56 41.54 -17.52
N ALA A 2 -21.70 40.62 -17.09
CA ALA A 2 -21.57 40.05 -15.74
C ALA A 2 -22.54 38.87 -15.52
N SER A 3 -22.02 37.67 -15.77
CA SER A 3 -22.36 36.46 -15.00
C SER A 3 -21.17 35.49 -15.05
N ASP A 4 -20.05 35.94 -14.46
CA ASP A 4 -19.05 35.05 -13.87
C ASP A 4 -19.71 34.39 -12.66
N GLY A 5 -20.30 33.21 -12.86
CA GLY A 5 -20.86 32.38 -11.81
C GLY A 5 -19.90 31.25 -11.50
N PHE A 6 -19.07 31.43 -10.47
CA PHE A 6 -18.44 30.31 -9.79
C PHE A 6 -19.56 29.37 -9.30
N ASP A 7 -19.60 28.17 -9.86
CA ASP A 7 -20.51 27.11 -9.45
C ASP A 7 -20.07 26.59 -8.06
N PHE A 8 -20.87 26.92 -7.04
CA PHE A 8 -20.70 26.49 -5.65
C PHE A 8 -21.59 25.27 -5.31
N SER A 9 -21.98 24.44 -6.28
CA SER A 9 -22.65 23.19 -5.98
C SER A 9 -21.72 22.24 -5.19
N PRO A 10 -22.18 21.56 -4.12
CA PRO A 10 -21.36 20.65 -3.33
C PRO A 10 -21.20 19.32 -4.08
N GLY A 11 -20.43 19.35 -5.16
CA GLY A 11 -19.93 18.22 -5.91
C GLY A 11 -18.42 18.32 -5.97
N ALA A 12 -17.75 17.27 -5.51
CA ALA A 12 -16.30 17.20 -5.38
C ALA A 12 -15.56 17.62 -6.67
N GLN A 13 -14.38 18.22 -6.50
CA GLN A 13 -13.30 18.14 -7.48
C GLN A 13 -13.27 16.71 -8.03
N ILE A 14 -13.47 16.55 -9.33
CA ILE A 14 -13.30 15.28 -10.02
C ILE A 14 -11.80 14.97 -9.92
N PRO A 15 -11.34 13.96 -9.15
CA PRO A 15 -10.06 13.36 -9.50
C PRO A 15 -10.34 12.66 -10.81
N LEU A 16 -9.62 13.03 -11.88
CA LEU A 16 -9.62 12.28 -13.13
C LEU A 16 -9.25 10.83 -12.82
N GLN A 17 -10.24 9.96 -12.58
CA GLN A 17 -10.10 8.52 -12.78
C GLN A 17 -9.94 8.35 -14.29
N GLY A 18 -8.70 8.40 -14.77
CA GLY A 18 -8.44 8.39 -16.21
C GLY A 18 -7.03 8.76 -16.65
N SER A 19 -5.99 8.32 -15.95
CA SER A 19 -4.71 8.06 -16.63
C SER A 19 -4.37 6.59 -16.44
N GLY A 20 -4.76 5.79 -17.44
CA GLY A 20 -4.46 4.37 -17.52
C GLY A 20 -2.97 4.15 -17.26
N GLY A 21 -2.69 3.34 -16.25
CA GLY A 21 -1.34 2.90 -15.94
C GLY A 21 -0.88 3.03 -14.50
N GLN A 22 -1.60 3.72 -13.61
CA GLN A 22 -1.28 3.75 -12.17
C GLN A 22 -2.38 3.11 -11.30
N ALA A 23 -3.48 2.68 -11.93
CA ALA A 23 -4.69 2.25 -11.24
C ALA A 23 -4.58 0.85 -10.61
N VAL A 24 -3.86 -0.10 -11.23
CA VAL A 24 -3.90 -1.50 -10.77
C VAL A 24 -3.20 -1.68 -9.43
N ALA A 25 -1.99 -1.13 -9.27
CA ALA A 25 -1.26 -1.20 -8.00
C ALA A 25 -1.99 -0.44 -6.88
N THR A 26 -2.55 0.74 -7.21
CA THR A 26 -3.37 1.55 -6.30
C THR A 26 -4.60 0.79 -5.83
N ASN A 27 -5.39 0.24 -6.76
CA ASN A 27 -6.60 -0.50 -6.46
C ASN A 27 -6.32 -1.80 -5.69
N ALA A 28 -5.23 -2.50 -6.02
CA ALA A 28 -4.81 -3.71 -5.32
C ALA A 28 -4.51 -3.43 -3.84
N LEU A 29 -3.72 -2.39 -3.53
CA LEU A 29 -3.47 -2.01 -2.13
C LEU A 29 -4.71 -1.44 -1.44
N ALA A 30 -5.51 -0.62 -2.13
CA ALA A 30 -6.76 -0.09 -1.59
C ALA A 30 -7.75 -1.22 -1.24
N SER A 31 -7.73 -2.33 -1.99
CA SER A 31 -8.57 -3.51 -1.71
C SER A 31 -8.30 -4.10 -0.32
N ALA A 32 -7.08 -3.97 0.20
CA ALA A 32 -6.71 -4.47 1.52
C ALA A 32 -7.56 -3.86 2.63
N ALA A 33 -7.97 -2.60 2.47
CA ALA A 33 -8.81 -1.89 3.41
C ALA A 33 -10.16 -2.58 3.65
N TYR A 34 -10.65 -3.41 2.71
CA TYR A 34 -11.97 -4.05 2.76
C TYR A 34 -11.94 -5.54 3.15
N ARG A 35 -10.74 -6.12 3.37
CA ARG A 35 -10.58 -7.55 3.60
C ARG A 35 -11.10 -8.01 4.96
N ASP A 36 -11.69 -9.20 4.98
CA ASP A 36 -12.20 -9.88 6.16
C ASP A 36 -11.35 -11.10 6.57
N SER A 37 -10.17 -11.27 5.97
CA SER A 37 -9.25 -12.35 6.31
C SER A 37 -8.54 -12.15 7.67
N PRO A 38 -7.98 -13.21 8.26
CA PRO A 38 -7.13 -13.11 9.44
C PRO A 38 -5.95 -12.15 9.22
N VAL A 39 -5.55 -11.46 10.29
CA VAL A 39 -4.47 -10.47 10.25
C VAL A 39 -3.13 -11.11 9.90
N GLU A 40 -2.90 -12.37 10.32
CA GLU A 40 -1.64 -13.06 10.07
C GLU A 40 -1.34 -13.24 8.57
N LYS A 41 -2.36 -13.22 7.69
CA LYS A 41 -2.16 -13.30 6.24
C LYS A 41 -1.32 -12.16 5.66
N ILE A 42 -1.17 -11.04 6.37
CA ILE A 42 -0.28 -9.97 5.93
C ILE A 42 1.20 -10.40 5.93
N LEU A 43 1.56 -11.36 6.79
CA LEU A 43 2.92 -11.87 6.91
C LEU A 43 3.36 -12.62 5.66
N ASP A 44 2.41 -13.20 4.91
CA ASP A 44 2.68 -13.85 3.63
C ASP A 44 3.20 -12.86 2.57
N ALA A 45 2.89 -11.56 2.73
CA ALA A 45 3.35 -10.50 1.84
C ALA A 45 4.69 -9.88 2.26
N ASN A 46 5.34 -10.42 3.30
CA ASN A 46 6.65 -9.92 3.73
C ASN A 46 7.74 -10.26 2.70
N SER A 47 8.60 -9.27 2.43
CA SER A 47 9.80 -9.47 1.62
C SER A 47 11.02 -9.65 2.53
N GLU A 48 12.15 -10.01 1.92
CA GLU A 48 13.45 -10.13 2.59
C GLU A 48 13.83 -8.83 3.33
N TRP A 49 13.56 -7.68 2.69
CA TRP A 49 13.97 -6.35 3.15
C TRP A 49 12.88 -5.57 3.89
N HIS A 50 11.60 -5.88 3.65
CA HIS A 50 10.45 -5.21 4.28
C HIS A 50 9.56 -6.24 4.98
N LYS A 51 9.63 -6.26 6.32
CA LYS A 51 8.89 -7.18 7.18
C LYS A 51 7.85 -6.41 8.00
N SER A 52 6.59 -6.74 7.79
CA SER A 52 5.49 -6.34 8.66
C SER A 52 5.47 -7.26 9.88
N ASP A 53 5.12 -6.72 11.05
CA ASP A 53 4.99 -7.49 12.30
C ASP A 53 3.54 -7.41 12.82
N VAL A 54 3.04 -8.52 13.37
CA VAL A 54 1.69 -8.59 13.97
C VAL A 54 1.85 -8.70 15.47
N LYS A 55 1.64 -7.59 16.17
CA LYS A 55 1.72 -7.53 17.63
C LYS A 55 0.43 -8.07 18.23
N VAL A 56 0.52 -9.21 18.91
CA VAL A 56 -0.62 -9.81 19.62
C VAL A 56 -1.01 -8.96 20.83
N GLY A 57 -2.31 -8.89 21.14
CA GLY A 57 -2.85 -8.19 22.31
C GLY A 57 -2.22 -8.66 23.63
N ARG A 58 -1.97 -7.72 24.55
CA ARG A 58 -1.19 -7.95 25.79
C ARG A 58 -2.01 -8.50 26.96
N SER A 59 -3.35 -8.46 26.89
CA SER A 59 -4.21 -8.89 27.99
C SER A 59 -4.16 -10.41 28.19
N LYS A 60 -3.56 -10.88 29.30
CA LYS A 60 -3.60 -12.30 29.69
C LYS A 60 -5.00 -12.78 30.06
N LEU A 61 -5.88 -11.88 30.52
CA LEU A 61 -7.23 -12.18 31.03
C LEU A 61 -8.29 -12.24 29.91
N PHE A 62 -8.15 -11.39 28.89
CA PHE A 62 -9.06 -11.28 27.74
C PHE A 62 -8.39 -11.65 26.41
N LYS A 63 -7.43 -12.59 26.47
CA LYS A 63 -6.63 -13.13 25.34
C LYS A 63 -7.46 -13.92 24.32
N SER A 64 -8.73 -13.56 24.17
CA SER A 64 -9.70 -14.24 23.34
C SER A 64 -9.67 -13.71 21.92
N ASP A 65 -9.86 -14.60 20.96
CA ASP A 65 -10.05 -14.29 19.54
C ASP A 65 -11.17 -13.24 19.30
N TYR A 66 -12.04 -13.00 20.28
CA TYR A 66 -13.09 -11.98 20.26
C TYR A 66 -12.61 -10.52 20.22
N PHE A 67 -11.32 -10.25 20.45
CA PHE A 67 -10.77 -8.89 20.28
C PHE A 67 -9.74 -8.82 19.16
N LYS A 68 -9.45 -9.86 18.39
CA LYS A 68 -8.53 -9.70 17.25
C LYS A 68 -9.17 -8.85 16.16
N PRO A 69 -8.49 -7.84 15.59
CA PRO A 69 -9.00 -7.14 14.41
C PRO A 69 -8.97 -8.04 13.18
N ASN A 70 -9.74 -7.70 12.13
CA ASN A 70 -9.57 -8.34 10.82
C ASN A 70 -8.45 -7.65 10.04
N LEU A 71 -7.91 -8.31 8.99
CA LEU A 71 -6.82 -7.75 8.17
C LEU A 71 -7.14 -6.33 7.70
N GLY A 72 -8.32 -6.10 7.11
CA GLY A 72 -8.67 -4.78 6.59
C GLY A 72 -8.86 -3.73 7.68
N GLU A 73 -9.24 -4.12 8.89
CA GLU A 73 -9.37 -3.19 10.03
C GLU A 73 -7.99 -2.76 10.53
N ALA A 74 -7.10 -3.73 10.75
CA ALA A 74 -5.74 -3.46 11.21
C ALA A 74 -4.92 -2.70 10.14
N PHE A 75 -5.07 -3.06 8.86
CA PHE A 75 -4.44 -2.37 7.73
C PHE A 75 -4.92 -0.92 7.61
N SER A 76 -6.25 -0.69 7.61
CA SER A 76 -6.80 0.66 7.48
C SER A 76 -6.31 1.57 8.59
N ARG A 77 -6.22 1.04 9.81
CA ARG A 77 -5.76 1.78 10.98
C ARG A 77 -4.27 2.07 10.92
N ALA A 78 -3.44 1.07 10.63
CA ALA A 78 -1.99 1.25 10.54
C ALA A 78 -1.62 2.27 9.44
N VAL A 79 -2.31 2.22 8.29
CA VAL A 79 -2.14 3.20 7.20
C VAL A 79 -2.56 4.61 7.63
N GLN A 80 -3.72 4.77 8.28
CA GLN A 80 -4.15 6.08 8.79
C GLN A 80 -3.16 6.67 9.80
N GLU A 81 -2.74 5.87 10.79
CA GLU A 81 -1.77 6.31 11.81
C GLU A 81 -0.43 6.70 11.18
N ARG A 82 0.06 5.90 10.23
CA ARG A 82 1.38 6.11 9.62
C ARG A 82 1.41 7.20 8.55
N MET A 83 0.31 7.44 7.83
CA MET A 83 0.25 8.38 6.70
C MET A 83 -0.45 9.70 7.02
N LEU A 84 -1.35 9.73 8.01
CA LEU A 84 -2.06 10.95 8.42
C LEU A 84 -1.76 11.38 9.86
N GLY A 85 -1.08 10.56 10.66
CA GLY A 85 -0.75 10.89 12.04
C GLY A 85 0.14 12.13 12.17
N GLY A 86 -0.15 13.02 13.12
CA GLY A 86 0.58 14.28 13.30
C GLY A 86 2.07 14.11 13.64
N ALA A 87 2.42 13.05 14.37
CA ALA A 87 3.80 12.70 14.73
C ALA A 87 4.43 11.64 13.79
N ARG A 88 3.91 11.49 12.57
CA ARG A 88 4.42 10.49 11.62
C ARG A 88 5.84 10.82 11.16
N LYS A 89 6.65 9.78 10.99
CA LYS A 89 7.96 9.85 10.32
C LYS A 89 7.78 10.18 8.82
N ALA A 90 8.84 10.65 8.16
CA ALA A 90 8.81 10.87 6.72
C ALA A 90 8.44 9.58 5.97
N LEU A 91 7.70 9.74 4.87
CA LEU A 91 7.29 8.64 3.99
C LEU A 91 8.25 8.54 2.80
N ILE A 92 8.47 7.32 2.33
CA ILE A 92 9.13 7.05 1.06
C ILE A 92 8.10 7.17 -0.08
N GLN A 93 8.55 7.62 -1.25
CA GLN A 93 7.72 7.73 -2.45
C GLN A 93 7.25 6.35 -2.90
N SER A 94 5.98 6.27 -3.26
CA SER A 94 5.33 5.08 -3.78
C SER A 94 5.14 5.23 -5.28
N PHE A 95 6.16 4.87 -6.06
CA PHE A 95 6.12 5.03 -7.51
C PHE A 95 5.00 4.19 -8.14
N GLY A 96 4.41 4.72 -9.23
CA GLY A 96 3.41 4.04 -10.07
C GLY A 96 2.10 3.68 -9.36
N MET A 97 1.82 4.32 -8.22
CA MET A 97 0.53 4.29 -7.54
C MET A 97 0.25 5.63 -6.90
N ASP A 98 -1.01 5.85 -6.52
CA ASP A 98 -1.42 7.00 -5.73
C ASP A 98 -1.72 6.60 -4.26
N PRO A 99 -0.82 6.94 -3.32
CA PRO A 99 -1.03 6.74 -1.89
C PRO A 99 -2.26 7.45 -1.33
N GLN A 100 -2.63 8.61 -1.88
CA GLN A 100 -3.78 9.35 -1.40
C GLN A 100 -5.05 8.52 -1.57
N THR A 101 -5.29 7.98 -2.77
CA THR A 101 -6.41 7.07 -3.05
C THR A 101 -6.47 5.87 -2.09
N VAL A 102 -5.32 5.27 -1.73
CA VAL A 102 -5.29 4.14 -0.77
C VAL A 102 -5.73 4.59 0.64
N VAL A 103 -5.22 5.72 1.11
CA VAL A 103 -5.60 6.32 2.40
C VAL A 103 -7.08 6.66 2.41
N GLU A 104 -7.57 7.21 1.30
CA GLU A 104 -8.97 7.54 1.10
C GLU A 104 -9.88 6.30 1.25
N HIS A 105 -9.53 5.18 0.62
CA HIS A 105 -10.24 3.92 0.81
C HIS A 105 -10.16 3.38 2.23
N CYS A 106 -9.04 3.56 2.94
CA CYS A 106 -8.89 3.20 4.35
C CYS A 106 -9.83 4.02 5.25
N LEU A 107 -9.98 5.32 4.98
CA LEU A 107 -10.91 6.20 5.69
C LEU A 107 -12.36 5.79 5.43
N SER A 108 -12.74 5.56 4.17
CA SER A 108 -14.10 5.13 3.84
C SER A 108 -14.42 3.76 4.44
N ALA A 109 -13.48 2.81 4.42
CA ALA A 109 -13.63 1.51 5.07
C ALA A 109 -13.81 1.64 6.59
N THR A 110 -13.09 2.55 7.22
CA THR A 110 -13.20 2.84 8.66
C THR A 110 -14.56 3.43 9.01
N ARG A 111 -15.12 4.30 8.16
CA ARG A 111 -16.48 4.82 8.37
C ARG A 111 -17.56 3.76 8.24
N LEU A 112 -17.46 2.86 7.27
CA LEU A 112 -18.40 1.75 7.12
C LEU A 112 -18.39 0.87 8.38
N ARG A 113 -17.21 0.58 8.92
CA ARG A 113 -17.05 -0.11 10.21
C ARG A 113 -17.65 0.70 11.35
N LYS A 114 -17.34 1.99 11.48
CA LYS A 114 -17.90 2.85 12.54
C LYS A 114 -19.43 2.91 12.50
N ARG A 115 -20.03 2.97 11.32
CA ARG A 115 -21.50 2.92 11.15
C ARG A 115 -22.06 1.58 11.64
N ARG A 116 -21.46 0.47 11.21
CA ARG A 116 -21.82 -0.88 11.68
C ARG A 116 -21.68 -0.97 13.19
N ASP A 117 -20.57 -0.53 13.75
CA ASP A 117 -20.23 -0.64 15.16
C ASP A 117 -21.12 0.28 16.02
N THR A 118 -21.54 1.44 15.50
CA THR A 118 -22.56 2.29 16.16
C THR A 118 -23.91 1.57 16.24
N GLN A 119 -24.34 0.94 15.15
CA GLN A 119 -25.58 0.15 15.13
C GLN A 119 -25.50 -1.06 16.06
N LEU A 120 -24.38 -1.78 16.05
CA LEU A 120 -24.14 -2.90 16.95
C LEU A 120 -24.08 -2.46 18.41
N THR A 121 -23.48 -1.30 18.70
CA THR A 121 -23.47 -0.73 20.06
C THR A 121 -24.89 -0.41 20.53
N ALA A 122 -25.74 0.15 19.67
CA ALA A 122 -27.15 0.40 20.01
C ALA A 122 -27.92 -0.91 20.27
N VAL A 123 -27.68 -1.95 19.46
CA VAL A 123 -28.25 -3.29 19.68
C VAL A 123 -27.75 -3.90 21.00
N THR A 124 -26.45 -3.81 21.29
CA THR A 124 -25.87 -4.30 22.55
C THR A 124 -26.39 -3.53 23.76
N ALA A 125 -26.60 -2.21 23.65
CA ALA A 125 -27.20 -1.42 24.72
C ALA A 125 -28.66 -1.80 24.97
N LEU A 126 -29.47 -1.92 23.91
CA LEU A 126 -30.90 -2.18 24.02
C LEU A 126 -31.22 -3.63 24.39
N PHE A 127 -30.53 -4.60 23.80
CA PHE A 127 -30.82 -6.04 23.98
C PHE A 127 -29.84 -6.75 24.91
N GLY A 128 -28.65 -6.18 25.14
CA GLY A 128 -27.65 -6.71 26.05
C GLY A 128 -27.75 -6.10 27.43
N PHE A 129 -27.57 -4.78 27.55
CA PHE A 129 -27.53 -4.12 28.87
C PHE A 129 -28.89 -4.12 29.57
N LEU A 130 -29.98 -3.84 28.84
CA LEU A 130 -31.34 -3.85 29.40
C LEU A 130 -31.80 -5.26 29.84
N PHE A 131 -31.22 -6.31 29.26
CA PHE A 131 -31.58 -7.72 29.54
C PHE A 131 -30.34 -8.55 29.94
N LEU A 132 -29.43 -7.93 30.70
CA LEU A 132 -28.09 -8.45 30.98
C LEU A 132 -28.07 -9.87 31.58
N PRO A 133 -28.93 -10.25 32.54
CA PRO A 133 -28.92 -11.63 33.05
C PRO A 133 -29.32 -12.65 31.98
N GLY A 134 -30.24 -12.31 31.07
CA GLY A 134 -30.61 -13.16 29.93
C GLY A 134 -29.48 -13.28 28.92
N MET A 135 -28.78 -12.18 28.63
CA MET A 135 -27.59 -12.17 27.78
C MET A 135 -26.47 -13.06 28.34
N LEU A 136 -26.19 -12.97 29.65
CA LEU A 136 -25.16 -13.80 30.30
C LEU A 136 -25.49 -15.29 30.22
N LEU A 137 -26.75 -15.67 30.40
CA LEU A 137 -27.21 -17.05 30.28
C LEU A 137 -26.96 -17.60 28.87
N TRP A 138 -27.36 -16.83 27.84
CA TRP A 138 -27.09 -17.19 26.45
C TRP A 138 -25.60 -17.21 26.12
N PHE A 139 -24.82 -16.24 26.59
CA PHE A 139 -23.37 -16.20 26.39
C PHE A 139 -22.69 -17.43 27.00
N LEU A 140 -23.08 -17.81 28.22
CA LEU A 140 -22.58 -19.01 28.87
C LEU A 140 -22.97 -20.28 28.08
N ALA A 141 -24.20 -20.35 27.58
CA ALA A 141 -24.66 -21.45 26.72
C ALA A 141 -23.84 -21.57 25.42
N PHE A 142 -23.56 -20.45 24.74
CA PHE A 142 -22.70 -20.43 23.55
C PHE A 142 -21.27 -20.83 23.88
N ARG A 143 -20.72 -20.35 25.00
CA ARG A 143 -19.36 -20.70 25.44
C ARG A 143 -19.24 -22.19 25.78
N LEU A 144 -20.22 -22.75 26.47
CA LEU A 144 -20.31 -24.20 26.76
C LEU A 144 -20.40 -25.01 25.47
N ARG A 145 -21.24 -24.58 24.51
CA ARG A 145 -21.29 -25.21 23.18
C ARG A 145 -19.94 -25.19 22.47
N ASP A 146 -19.26 -24.05 22.45
CA ASP A 146 -17.97 -23.92 21.75
C ASP A 146 -16.88 -24.74 22.43
N LEU A 147 -16.87 -24.80 23.77
CA LEU A 147 -15.95 -25.66 24.53
C LEU A 147 -16.19 -27.14 24.22
N LEU A 148 -17.44 -27.59 24.30
CA LEU A 148 -17.83 -28.99 24.05
C LEU A 148 -17.63 -29.38 22.57
N GLY A 149 -17.98 -28.49 21.64
CA GLY A 149 -17.85 -28.71 20.20
C GLY A 149 -16.42 -28.73 19.68
N LYS A 150 -15.46 -28.13 20.40
CA LYS A 150 -14.02 -28.17 20.10
C LYS A 150 -13.31 -29.42 20.62
N THR A 151 -13.99 -30.26 21.41
CA THR A 151 -13.41 -31.52 21.89
C THR A 151 -13.33 -32.56 20.76
N LYS A 152 -12.32 -33.43 20.81
CA LYS A 152 -12.15 -34.52 19.82
C LYS A 152 -13.11 -35.68 20.03
N ASP A 153 -13.78 -35.74 21.19
CA ASP A 153 -14.71 -36.81 21.53
C ASP A 153 -16.04 -36.63 20.79
N LYS A 154 -16.41 -37.64 19.98
CA LYS A 154 -17.67 -37.64 19.22
C LYS A 154 -18.89 -37.46 20.13
N ALA A 155 -18.89 -38.02 21.34
CA ALA A 155 -19.99 -37.90 22.30
C ALA A 155 -20.14 -36.49 22.90
N LEU A 156 -19.02 -35.81 23.18
CA LEU A 156 -19.03 -34.43 23.69
C LEU A 156 -19.35 -33.43 22.56
N SER A 157 -18.92 -33.72 21.33
CA SER A 157 -19.27 -32.92 20.15
C SER A 157 -20.76 -33.01 19.81
N THR A 158 -21.36 -34.21 19.87
CA THR A 158 -22.82 -34.38 19.69
C THR A 158 -23.60 -33.69 20.80
N LEU A 159 -23.16 -33.80 22.05
CA LEU A 159 -23.72 -33.03 23.19
C LEU A 159 -23.65 -31.51 22.96
N GLY A 160 -22.51 -30.99 22.52
CA GLY A 160 -22.35 -29.58 22.19
C GLY A 160 -23.30 -29.10 21.08
N SER A 161 -23.57 -29.96 20.10
CA SER A 161 -24.52 -29.67 19.02
C SER A 161 -26.00 -29.72 19.47
N ALA A 162 -26.34 -30.59 20.43
CA ALA A 162 -27.68 -30.74 21.01
C ALA A 162 -27.99 -29.71 22.11
N LEU A 163 -26.98 -29.06 22.69
CA LEU A 163 -27.11 -28.14 23.82
C LEU A 163 -28.01 -26.93 23.51
N LEU A 164 -27.84 -26.26 22.37
CA LEU A 164 -28.68 -25.11 22.00
C LEU A 164 -30.16 -25.49 21.76
N PRO A 165 -30.49 -26.58 21.05
CA PRO A 165 -31.87 -27.07 20.96
C PRO A 165 -32.50 -27.33 22.33
N ILE A 166 -31.77 -28.00 23.23
CA ILE A 166 -32.26 -28.32 24.59
C ILE A 166 -32.53 -27.04 25.38
N ILE A 167 -31.60 -26.08 25.36
CA ILE A 167 -31.77 -24.78 26.02
C ILE A 167 -32.95 -24.01 25.39
N GLY A 168 -33.13 -24.10 24.08
CA GLY A 168 -34.29 -23.52 23.39
C GLY A 168 -35.63 -24.13 23.84
N ILE A 169 -35.68 -25.44 24.02
CA ILE A 169 -36.88 -26.15 24.53
C ILE A 169 -37.16 -25.76 25.98
N VAL A 170 -36.13 -25.73 26.84
CA VAL A 170 -36.27 -25.31 28.24
C VAL A 170 -36.73 -23.85 28.32
N ALA A 171 -36.18 -22.97 27.48
CA ALA A 171 -36.62 -21.58 27.37
C ALA A 171 -38.09 -21.47 26.96
N LEU A 172 -38.55 -22.30 26.02
CA LEU A 172 -39.95 -22.35 25.58
C LEU A 172 -40.88 -22.83 26.71
N ILE A 173 -40.49 -23.86 27.45
CA ILE A 173 -41.25 -24.37 28.60
C ILE A 173 -41.35 -23.30 29.68
N LEU A 174 -40.26 -22.59 29.97
CA LEU A 174 -40.25 -21.49 30.93
C LEU A 174 -41.14 -20.33 30.47
N LEU A 175 -41.16 -20.00 29.17
CA LEU A 175 -42.05 -18.97 28.64
C LEU A 175 -43.54 -19.29 28.87
N VAL A 176 -43.92 -20.57 28.74
CA VAL A 176 -45.32 -21.04 28.84
C VAL A 176 -45.75 -21.29 30.29
N LYS A 177 -44.88 -21.89 31.13
CA LYS A 177 -45.24 -22.35 32.47
C LYS A 177 -44.81 -21.45 33.63
N LEU A 178 -44.26 -20.25 33.37
CA LEU A 178 -43.80 -19.37 34.45
C LEU A 178 -44.97 -18.96 35.39
N PRO A 179 -44.94 -19.28 36.70
CA PRO A 179 -46.02 -18.98 37.64
C PRO A 179 -45.97 -17.54 38.17
N LEU A 180 -45.43 -16.60 37.39
CA LEU A 180 -45.36 -15.19 37.73
C LEU A 180 -46.43 -14.45 36.93
N ASN A 181 -47.19 -13.58 37.61
CA ASN A 181 -48.16 -12.68 36.99
C ASN A 181 -47.71 -11.22 37.17
N GLY A 182 -48.02 -10.33 36.22
CA GLY A 182 -47.69 -8.89 36.28
C GLY A 182 -46.41 -8.48 35.52
N PHE A 183 -45.92 -7.27 35.80
CA PHE A 183 -44.80 -6.63 35.07
C PHE A 183 -43.49 -7.45 35.12
N LEU A 184 -43.19 -8.07 36.27
CA LEU A 184 -42.00 -8.92 36.43
C LEU A 184 -42.03 -10.16 35.52
N ALA A 185 -43.22 -10.73 35.28
CA ALA A 185 -43.37 -11.87 34.38
C ALA A 185 -43.09 -11.48 32.92
N LEU A 186 -43.56 -10.30 32.50
CA LEU A 186 -43.25 -9.75 31.17
C LEU A 186 -41.76 -9.48 31.02
N TYR A 187 -41.12 -8.90 32.04
CA TYR A 187 -39.68 -8.68 32.03
C TYR A 187 -38.89 -9.98 31.89
N VAL A 188 -39.19 -11.01 32.69
CA VAL A 188 -38.50 -12.32 32.61
C VAL A 188 -38.71 -13.00 31.25
N ARG A 189 -39.92 -12.94 30.67
CA ARG A 189 -40.18 -13.45 29.31
C ARG A 189 -39.38 -12.69 28.26
N LEU A 190 -39.33 -11.36 28.36
CA LEU A 190 -38.51 -10.52 27.49
C LEU A 190 -37.01 -10.81 27.65
N MET A 191 -36.51 -11.08 28.86
CA MET A 191 -35.10 -11.43 29.10
C MET A 191 -34.66 -12.70 28.35
N ILE A 192 -35.57 -13.64 28.10
CA ILE A 192 -35.27 -14.87 27.37
C ILE A 192 -35.24 -14.62 25.85
N ILE A 193 -36.18 -13.83 25.34
CA ILE A 193 -36.41 -13.61 23.90
C ILE A 193 -35.54 -12.48 23.34
N ALA A 194 -35.41 -11.37 24.08
CA ALA A 194 -34.75 -10.16 23.64
C ALA A 194 -33.28 -10.37 23.21
N PRO A 195 -32.44 -11.15 23.92
CA PRO A 195 -31.08 -11.45 23.47
C PRO A 195 -31.02 -12.21 22.14
N VAL A 196 -31.97 -13.11 21.88
CA VAL A 196 -32.07 -13.87 20.62
C VAL A 196 -32.44 -12.95 19.46
N VAL A 197 -33.42 -12.05 19.69
CA VAL A 197 -33.81 -11.03 18.71
C VAL A 197 -32.65 -10.07 18.44
N GLY A 198 -31.97 -9.61 19.49
CA GLY A 198 -30.77 -8.77 19.39
C GLY A 198 -29.67 -9.45 18.58
N TRP A 199 -29.44 -10.75 18.78
CA TRP A 199 -28.47 -11.52 17.99
C TRP A 199 -28.86 -11.62 16.50
N LEU A 200 -30.14 -11.85 16.18
CA LEU A 200 -30.61 -11.88 14.78
C LEU A 200 -30.42 -10.53 14.08
N ILE A 201 -30.70 -9.43 14.78
CA ILE A 201 -30.48 -8.07 14.27
C ILE A 201 -28.98 -7.83 14.07
N ALA A 202 -28.15 -8.17 15.07
CA ALA A 202 -26.69 -8.05 14.99
C ALA A 202 -26.12 -8.87 13.83
N LYS A 203 -26.62 -10.10 13.62
CA LYS A 203 -26.24 -10.95 12.50
C LYS A 203 -26.58 -10.30 11.15
N ARG A 204 -27.79 -9.77 10.98
CA ARG A 204 -28.17 -9.05 9.74
C ARG A 204 -27.31 -7.83 9.47
N ILE A 205 -26.97 -7.05 10.51
CA ILE A 205 -26.08 -5.89 10.41
C ILE A 205 -24.67 -6.34 10.00
N ALA A 206 -24.13 -7.39 10.63
CA ALA A 206 -22.82 -7.92 10.31
C ALA A 206 -22.75 -8.49 8.88
N GLU A 207 -23.75 -9.26 8.46
CA GLU A 207 -23.82 -9.85 7.11
C GLU A 207 -23.98 -8.79 6.02
N SER A 208 -24.86 -7.80 6.22
CA SER A 208 -25.04 -6.70 5.26
C SER A 208 -23.77 -5.86 5.11
N SER A 209 -23.10 -5.54 6.23
CA SER A 209 -21.82 -4.85 6.21
C SER A 209 -20.73 -5.69 5.53
N ALA A 210 -20.63 -6.99 5.81
CA ALA A 210 -19.65 -7.86 5.17
C ALA A 210 -19.88 -7.99 3.65
N LYS A 211 -21.14 -8.01 3.19
CA LYS A 211 -21.49 -7.99 1.77
C LYS A 211 -21.07 -6.67 1.09
N ASP A 212 -21.37 -5.52 1.70
CA ASP A 212 -20.96 -4.21 1.17
C ASP A 212 -19.42 -4.10 1.08
N MET A 213 -18.70 -4.54 2.11
CA MET A 213 -17.23 -4.52 2.11
C MET A 213 -16.65 -5.45 1.04
N ARG A 214 -17.18 -6.67 0.86
CA ARG A 214 -16.76 -7.58 -0.20
C ARG A 214 -17.08 -7.06 -1.60
N ALA A 215 -18.24 -6.44 -1.79
CA ALA A 215 -18.61 -5.84 -3.08
C ALA A 215 -17.64 -4.72 -3.48
N ARG A 216 -17.17 -3.91 -2.51
CA ARG A 216 -16.15 -2.88 -2.74
C ARG A 216 -14.77 -3.47 -3.00
N TRP A 217 -14.39 -4.52 -2.28
CA TRP A 217 -13.16 -5.28 -2.55
C TRP A 217 -13.17 -5.82 -3.99
N GLU A 218 -14.25 -6.51 -4.39
CA GLU A 218 -14.38 -7.04 -5.74
C GLU A 218 -14.38 -5.93 -6.79
N GLY A 219 -15.12 -4.84 -6.56
CA GLY A 219 -15.20 -3.69 -7.46
C GLY A 219 -13.84 -3.06 -7.75
N LEU A 220 -13.01 -2.85 -6.72
CA LEU A 220 -11.66 -2.31 -6.90
C LEU A 220 -10.78 -3.20 -7.78
N LEU A 221 -10.88 -4.52 -7.61
CA LEU A 221 -10.06 -5.48 -8.36
C LEU A 221 -10.62 -5.81 -9.75
N SER A 222 -11.91 -5.56 -9.99
CA SER A 222 -12.53 -5.72 -11.31
C SER A 222 -12.46 -4.45 -12.16
N GLY A 223 -11.88 -3.36 -11.65
CA GLY A 223 -11.85 -2.07 -12.32
C GLY A 223 -13.19 -1.33 -12.31
N GLY A 224 -14.17 -1.82 -11.54
CA GLY A 224 -15.39 -1.07 -11.28
C GLY A 224 -15.04 0.16 -10.46
N GLY A 225 -15.32 1.37 -10.97
CA GLY A 225 -14.99 2.66 -10.35
C GLY A 225 -15.62 2.88 -8.97
N VAL A 226 -15.17 2.14 -7.96
CA VAL A 226 -15.54 2.31 -6.57
C VAL A 226 -14.85 3.58 -6.09
N ILE A 227 -15.60 4.67 -6.02
CA ILE A 227 -15.09 5.94 -5.50
C ILE A 227 -15.09 5.89 -3.97
N ALA A 228 -13.96 6.24 -3.35
CA ALA A 228 -13.88 6.46 -1.92
C ALA A 228 -14.73 7.68 -1.54
N LYS A 229 -15.87 7.46 -0.87
CA LYS A 229 -16.73 8.57 -0.42
C LYS A 229 -16.21 9.12 0.90
N ILE A 230 -15.59 10.30 0.86
CA ILE A 230 -15.01 10.94 2.05
C ILE A 230 -15.61 12.34 2.32
N PRO A 231 -16.89 12.42 2.72
CA PRO A 231 -17.49 13.69 3.14
C PRO A 231 -16.69 14.49 4.18
N GLU A 232 -15.98 13.84 5.12
CA GLU A 232 -15.22 14.58 6.16
C GLU A 232 -13.88 15.15 5.68
N ALA A 233 -13.43 14.91 4.43
CA ALA A 233 -12.23 15.57 3.89
C ALA A 233 -12.53 17.00 3.43
N VAL A 234 -13.80 17.33 3.22
CA VAL A 234 -14.24 18.68 2.83
C VAL A 234 -14.79 19.38 4.08
N PRO A 235 -14.10 20.39 4.62
CA PRO A 235 -14.65 21.20 5.70
C PRO A 235 -15.87 21.97 5.18
N LYS A 236 -16.98 21.90 5.92
CA LYS A 236 -18.22 22.63 5.57
C LYS A 236 -18.31 23.97 6.30
N ASN A 237 -17.65 24.08 7.45
CA ASN A 237 -17.62 25.28 8.28
C ASN A 237 -16.17 25.57 8.72
N PRO A 238 -15.78 26.85 8.89
CA PRO A 238 -14.43 27.24 9.34
C PRO A 238 -14.01 26.73 10.73
N ASN A 239 -14.96 26.25 11.54
CA ASN A 239 -14.68 25.77 12.90
C ASN A 239 -14.37 24.25 12.95
N GLU A 240 -14.34 23.56 11.81
CA GLU A 240 -14.16 22.11 11.74
C GLU A 240 -12.67 21.69 11.71
N THR A 241 -11.98 21.90 12.82
CA THR A 241 -10.52 21.67 12.96
C THR A 241 -10.08 20.24 12.58
N SER A 242 -10.89 19.22 12.87
CA SER A 242 -10.55 17.82 12.55
C SER A 242 -10.62 17.51 11.05
N ARG A 243 -11.51 18.17 10.30
CA ARG A 243 -11.62 18.00 8.84
C ARG A 243 -10.54 18.77 8.11
N GLU A 244 -10.21 19.96 8.61
CA GLU A 244 -9.10 20.75 8.10
C GLU A 244 -7.76 20.05 8.31
N ALA A 245 -7.53 19.47 9.50
CA ALA A 245 -6.35 18.66 9.76
C ALA A 245 -6.26 17.44 8.82
N LEU A 246 -7.38 16.81 8.50
CA LEU A 246 -7.43 15.72 7.52
C LEU A 246 -7.06 16.21 6.11
N ARG A 247 -7.63 17.33 5.66
CA ARG A 247 -7.32 17.95 4.36
C ARG A 247 -5.83 18.29 4.25
N GLN A 248 -5.29 18.98 5.26
CA GLN A 248 -3.88 19.32 5.33
C GLN A 248 -2.99 18.06 5.34
N GLY A 249 -3.43 17.00 6.03
CA GLY A 249 -2.74 15.70 6.03
C GLY A 249 -2.68 15.05 4.64
N LEU A 250 -3.77 15.09 3.88
CA LEU A 250 -3.83 14.58 2.51
C LEU A 250 -3.00 15.44 1.54
N GLU A 251 -3.05 16.77 1.67
CA GLU A 251 -2.21 17.68 0.88
C GLU A 251 -0.73 17.48 1.16
N LYS A 252 -0.35 17.36 2.44
CA LYS A 252 1.03 17.04 2.85
C LYS A 252 1.47 15.69 2.29
N LEU A 253 0.59 14.68 2.30
CA LEU A 253 0.89 13.38 1.71
C LEU A 253 1.16 13.49 0.20
N SER A 254 0.30 14.19 -0.53
CA SER A 254 0.46 14.39 -1.97
C SER A 254 1.75 15.14 -2.30
N ALA A 255 2.05 16.21 -1.55
CA ALA A 255 3.30 16.96 -1.67
C ALA A 255 4.54 16.08 -1.41
N GLU A 256 4.51 15.23 -0.38
CA GLU A 256 5.61 14.28 -0.11
C GLU A 256 5.80 13.26 -1.24
N GLN A 257 4.74 12.83 -1.93
CA GLN A 257 4.85 11.93 -3.08
C GLN A 257 5.46 12.61 -4.31
N GLN A 258 5.26 13.92 -4.45
CA GLN A 258 5.83 14.72 -5.54
C GLN A 258 7.26 15.23 -5.26
N SER A 259 7.81 14.93 -4.09
CA SER A 259 9.16 15.36 -3.73
C SER A 259 10.24 14.74 -4.63
N ASN A 260 11.33 15.48 -4.87
CA ASN A 260 12.46 15.07 -5.71
C ASN A 260 13.69 14.59 -4.91
N SER A 261 13.52 14.30 -3.62
CA SER A 261 14.56 13.76 -2.73
C SER A 261 14.24 12.30 -2.37
N VAL A 262 15.21 11.41 -2.57
CA VAL A 262 15.09 9.97 -2.34
C VAL A 262 16.26 9.47 -1.48
N PHE A 263 16.09 8.32 -0.85
CA PHE A 263 17.00 7.84 0.19
C PHE A 263 17.68 6.54 -0.23
N TYR A 264 19.01 6.51 -0.15
CA TYR A 264 19.81 5.31 -0.41
C TYR A 264 20.13 4.60 0.90
N ALA A 265 19.75 3.31 1.02
CA ALA A 265 19.88 2.53 2.24
C ALA A 265 20.78 1.30 2.05
N GLY A 266 22.02 1.52 1.57
CA GLY A 266 23.04 0.48 1.44
C GLY A 266 22.59 -0.69 0.54
N PRO A 267 22.63 -1.95 1.02
CA PRO A 267 22.24 -3.13 0.23
C PRO A 267 20.77 -3.15 -0.23
N LYS A 268 19.89 -2.36 0.41
CA LYS A 268 18.49 -2.22 -0.02
C LYS A 268 18.34 -1.34 -1.26
N GLY A 269 19.40 -0.65 -1.67
CA GLY A 269 19.37 0.29 -2.79
C GLY A 269 18.64 1.60 -2.45
N ILE A 270 18.11 2.25 -3.48
CA ILE A 270 17.28 3.47 -3.32
C ILE A 270 15.87 3.06 -2.91
N LEU A 271 15.44 3.51 -1.73
CA LEU A 271 14.14 3.22 -1.18
C LEU A 271 13.03 3.69 -2.12
N GLY A 272 12.04 2.82 -2.38
CA GLY A 272 10.93 3.09 -3.29
C GLY A 272 11.17 2.63 -4.73
N MET A 273 12.40 2.68 -5.26
CA MET A 273 12.69 2.41 -6.67
C MET A 273 12.81 0.92 -7.03
N GLY A 274 12.83 0.04 -6.03
CA GLY A 274 12.95 -1.41 -6.21
C GLY A 274 14.41 -1.86 -6.27
N THR A 275 14.65 -3.06 -6.81
CA THR A 275 15.99 -3.67 -6.81
C THR A 275 16.80 -3.17 -7.98
N ARG A 276 18.07 -2.80 -7.74
CA ARG A 276 19.03 -2.54 -8.82
C ARG A 276 19.38 -3.84 -9.53
N TRP A 277 19.32 -3.82 -10.85
CA TRP A 277 19.50 -5.01 -11.69
C TRP A 277 20.58 -4.84 -12.76
N GLY A 278 20.91 -3.60 -13.09
CA GLY A 278 21.89 -3.27 -14.13
C GLY A 278 22.74 -2.07 -13.73
N SER A 279 23.97 -2.05 -14.21
CA SER A 279 24.91 -0.95 -14.05
C SER A 279 25.83 -0.90 -15.27
N TRP A 280 25.81 0.22 -15.98
CA TRP A 280 26.64 0.47 -17.16
C TRP A 280 27.43 1.74 -16.93
N GLN A 281 28.74 1.67 -17.13
CA GLN A 281 29.65 2.76 -16.81
C GLN A 281 30.52 3.06 -18.02
N LEU A 282 30.44 4.28 -18.51
CA LEU A 282 31.33 4.86 -19.50
C LEU A 282 32.28 5.80 -18.75
N ALA A 283 33.56 5.43 -18.66
CA ALA A 283 34.56 6.21 -17.95
C ALA A 283 35.81 6.30 -18.81
N GLU A 284 36.12 7.50 -19.30
CA GLU A 284 37.27 7.77 -20.16
C GLU A 284 37.88 9.15 -19.85
N GLU A 285 39.13 9.31 -20.25
CA GLU A 285 39.91 10.54 -20.10
C GLU A 285 39.48 11.59 -21.13
N LEU A 286 39.40 12.85 -20.70
CA LEU A 286 39.07 14.02 -21.50
C LEU A 286 40.35 14.54 -22.17
N VAL A 287 40.55 14.12 -23.41
CA VAL A 287 41.68 14.58 -24.23
C VAL A 287 41.18 15.59 -25.24
N ALA A 288 41.94 16.66 -25.48
CA ALA A 288 41.61 17.61 -26.53
C ALA A 288 41.73 16.96 -27.91
N LYS A 289 40.81 17.29 -28.81
CA LYS A 289 40.80 16.75 -30.18
C LYS A 289 42.04 17.14 -30.99
N GLU A 290 42.56 18.34 -30.75
CA GLU A 290 43.77 18.84 -31.42
C GLU A 290 44.94 18.83 -30.42
N PRO A 291 46.05 18.12 -30.72
CA PRO A 291 47.21 18.09 -29.86
C PRO A 291 47.75 19.51 -29.58
N GLY A 292 47.84 19.89 -28.31
CA GLY A 292 48.37 21.19 -27.87
C GLY A 292 47.34 22.33 -27.75
N LYS A 293 46.05 22.08 -27.96
CA LYS A 293 44.98 23.04 -27.64
C LYS A 293 44.19 22.60 -26.41
N GLU A 294 43.73 23.56 -25.62
CA GLU A 294 42.76 23.30 -24.55
C GLU A 294 41.35 23.20 -25.16
N PHE A 295 40.53 22.29 -24.61
CA PHE A 295 39.12 22.19 -24.95
C PHE A 295 38.29 23.18 -24.11
N HIS A 296 37.09 23.52 -24.57
CA HIS A 296 36.23 24.47 -23.86
C HIS A 296 35.76 23.88 -22.53
N GLN A 297 35.90 24.65 -21.44
CA GLN A 297 35.41 24.21 -20.13
C GLN A 297 33.88 24.14 -20.12
N PHE A 298 33.35 23.01 -19.65
CA PHE A 298 31.91 22.79 -19.47
C PHE A 298 31.64 22.26 -18.07
N ARG A 299 30.42 22.49 -17.56
CA ARG A 299 30.01 21.96 -16.25
C ARG A 299 29.32 20.61 -16.41
N SER A 300 29.35 19.79 -15.37
CA SER A 300 28.59 18.52 -15.34
C SER A 300 27.10 18.76 -15.58
N TRP A 301 26.56 19.88 -15.10
CA TRP A 301 25.18 20.29 -15.35
C TRP A 301 24.84 20.47 -16.83
N ASP A 302 25.76 21.00 -17.65
CA ASP A 302 25.51 21.24 -19.07
C ASP A 302 25.35 19.91 -19.83
N LEU A 303 26.16 18.92 -19.46
CA LEU A 303 26.04 17.55 -19.97
C LEU A 303 24.71 16.91 -19.56
N ILE A 304 24.35 17.00 -18.28
CA ILE A 304 23.11 16.43 -17.76
C ILE A 304 21.88 17.09 -18.40
N ARG A 305 21.92 18.40 -18.64
CA ARG A 305 20.83 19.12 -19.32
C ARG A 305 20.66 18.62 -20.75
N ALA A 306 21.74 18.46 -21.51
CA ALA A 306 21.67 17.92 -22.87
C ALA A 306 21.13 16.48 -22.88
N ILE A 307 21.51 15.66 -21.90
CA ILE A 307 20.97 14.30 -21.71
C ILE A 307 19.48 14.36 -21.36
N HIS A 308 19.06 15.23 -20.44
CA HIS A 308 17.65 15.43 -20.06
C HIS A 308 16.78 15.75 -21.28
N ASP A 309 17.20 16.70 -22.10
CA ASP A 309 16.46 17.13 -23.29
C ASP A 309 16.35 15.99 -24.31
N GLN A 310 17.41 15.21 -24.50
CA GLN A 310 17.39 14.04 -25.39
C GLN A 310 16.46 12.93 -24.88
N LEU A 311 16.44 12.68 -23.58
CA LEU A 311 15.61 11.65 -22.97
C LEU A 311 14.11 11.96 -23.07
N LYS A 312 13.74 13.24 -22.96
CA LYS A 312 12.36 13.68 -23.21
C LYS A 312 11.90 13.43 -24.65
N MET A 313 12.82 13.33 -25.59
CA MET A 313 12.52 13.04 -27.00
C MET A 313 12.48 11.54 -27.31
N LEU A 314 12.67 10.63 -26.35
CA LEU A 314 12.64 9.18 -26.59
C LEU A 314 11.32 8.65 -27.15
N GLU A 315 10.20 9.31 -26.87
CA GLU A 315 8.89 8.98 -27.46
C GLU A 315 8.86 9.25 -28.97
N ARG A 316 9.64 10.22 -29.44
CA ARG A 316 9.71 10.63 -30.85
C ARG A 316 10.62 9.69 -31.62
N GLY A 317 10.07 8.52 -31.93
CA GLY A 317 10.73 7.52 -32.77
C GLY A 317 10.67 7.86 -34.27
N PRO A 318 11.60 7.33 -35.08
CA PRO A 318 11.57 7.48 -36.54
C PRO A 318 10.47 6.64 -37.22
N LEU A 319 9.87 5.69 -36.49
CA LEU A 319 8.82 4.79 -36.98
C LEU A 319 7.48 5.14 -36.32
N ASN A 320 6.41 5.15 -37.12
CA ASN A 320 5.04 5.37 -36.65
C ASN A 320 4.44 4.15 -35.91
N THR A 321 5.15 3.03 -35.87
CA THR A 321 4.70 1.77 -35.27
C THR A 321 5.62 1.38 -34.11
N GLY A 322 5.05 1.22 -32.91
CA GLY A 322 5.78 0.80 -31.71
C GLY A 322 6.20 1.94 -30.79
N GLY A 323 5.22 2.75 -30.36
CA GLY A 323 5.44 3.87 -29.44
C GLY A 323 6.12 3.39 -28.15
N PHE A 324 7.34 3.86 -27.92
CA PHE A 324 8.01 3.72 -26.65
C PHE A 324 7.21 4.50 -25.59
N PRO A 325 6.98 3.96 -24.39
CA PRO A 325 6.15 4.63 -23.40
C PRO A 325 6.75 5.97 -23.01
N THR A 326 5.91 6.99 -22.81
CA THR A 326 6.32 8.33 -22.39
C THR A 326 7.17 8.26 -21.12
N PRO A 327 8.47 8.62 -21.18
CA PRO A 327 9.33 8.63 -20.01
C PRO A 327 8.98 9.79 -19.08
N SER A 328 8.95 9.54 -17.78
CA SER A 328 9.01 10.61 -16.77
C SER A 328 10.48 10.90 -16.46
N VAL A 329 10.97 12.09 -16.86
CA VAL A 329 12.35 12.53 -16.65
C VAL A 329 12.39 13.52 -15.50
N THR A 330 13.11 13.18 -14.44
CA THR A 330 13.14 13.93 -13.18
C THR A 330 14.56 14.01 -12.61
N HIS A 331 14.91 15.15 -12.02
CA HIS A 331 16.18 15.31 -11.31
C HIS A 331 15.98 14.90 -9.86
N TRP A 332 16.70 13.87 -9.42
CA TRP A 332 16.64 13.33 -8.08
C TRP A 332 17.85 13.75 -7.26
N ILE A 333 17.60 14.05 -5.99
CA ILE A 333 18.63 14.19 -4.96
C ILE A 333 18.61 12.93 -4.11
N VAL A 334 19.70 12.17 -4.15
CA VAL A 334 19.86 10.91 -3.43
C VAL A 334 20.68 11.16 -2.17
N SER A 335 20.04 11.02 -1.02
CA SER A 335 20.68 11.19 0.30
C SER A 335 21.00 9.82 0.91
N PRO A 336 22.24 9.57 1.35
CA PRO A 336 22.59 8.31 2.02
C PRO A 336 21.96 8.23 3.41
N VAL A 337 21.45 7.05 3.76
CA VAL A 337 20.86 6.74 5.07
C VAL A 337 21.50 5.47 5.60
N GLY A 338 21.66 5.38 6.93
CA GLY A 338 22.17 4.16 7.58
C GLY A 338 21.34 2.92 7.20
N GLU A 339 22.02 1.79 6.98
CA GLU A 339 21.43 0.54 6.47
C GLU A 339 20.22 0.01 7.28
N ASN A 340 20.24 0.24 8.60
CA ASN A 340 19.19 -0.17 9.54
C ASN A 340 18.41 1.02 10.12
N ALA A 341 18.38 2.16 9.44
CA ALA A 341 17.65 3.32 9.94
C ALA A 341 16.14 3.07 9.92
N ASP A 342 15.50 3.22 11.07
CA ASP A 342 14.04 3.11 11.24
C ASP A 342 13.29 4.38 10.79
N SER A 343 13.99 5.39 10.29
CA SER A 343 13.41 6.65 9.83
C SER A 343 14.35 7.37 8.87
N VAL A 344 13.74 8.14 7.97
CA VAL A 344 14.45 9.07 7.09
C VAL A 344 14.07 10.50 7.46
N SER A 345 14.98 11.44 7.26
CA SER A 345 14.71 12.88 7.38
C SER A 345 14.74 13.49 5.99
N ARG A 346 13.72 14.27 5.65
CA ARG A 346 13.71 15.01 4.39
C ARG A 346 14.55 16.27 4.52
N PRO A 347 15.11 16.79 3.40
CA PRO A 347 15.77 18.09 3.41
C PRO A 347 14.75 19.18 3.79
N ASP A 348 15.13 20.05 4.72
CA ASP A 348 14.38 21.22 5.15
C ASP A 348 15.28 22.46 5.01
N GLY A 349 14.72 23.61 4.65
CA GLY A 349 15.49 24.88 4.52
C GLY A 349 14.94 25.81 3.44
N GLU A 350 15.62 26.95 3.24
CA GLU A 350 15.22 27.97 2.25
C GLU A 350 15.30 27.47 0.80
N ASP A 351 16.18 26.50 0.54
CA ASP A 351 16.38 25.89 -0.78
C ASP A 351 15.37 24.77 -1.11
N VAL A 352 14.44 24.49 -0.19
CA VAL A 352 13.39 23.50 -0.33
C VAL A 352 12.02 24.17 -0.39
N ALA A 353 11.27 23.94 -1.46
CA ALA A 353 9.87 24.36 -1.59
C ALA A 353 8.97 23.11 -1.56
N THR A 354 8.10 22.99 -0.56
CA THR A 354 7.09 21.92 -0.51
C THR A 354 7.69 20.51 -0.70
N PHE A 355 8.76 20.20 0.05
CA PHE A 355 9.56 18.96 -0.03
C PHE A 355 10.34 18.75 -1.34
N GLN A 356 10.38 19.73 -2.24
CA GLN A 356 11.21 19.70 -3.45
C GLN A 356 12.41 20.62 -3.32
N VAL A 357 13.60 20.08 -3.61
CA VAL A 357 14.83 20.86 -3.76
C VAL A 357 14.72 21.74 -5.02
N LYS A 358 14.98 23.03 -4.87
CA LYS A 358 14.86 24.02 -5.94
C LYS A 358 15.93 23.83 -7.04
N PRO A 359 15.67 24.25 -8.29
CA PRO A 359 16.59 24.03 -9.41
C PRO A 359 18.02 24.55 -9.23
N HIS A 360 18.21 25.69 -8.56
CA HIS A 360 19.55 26.25 -8.34
C HIS A 360 20.39 25.35 -7.43
N GLU A 361 19.76 24.75 -6.43
CA GLU A 361 20.42 23.84 -5.50
C GLU A 361 20.73 22.49 -6.17
N ILE A 362 19.84 21.99 -7.02
CA ILE A 362 20.11 20.80 -7.86
C ILE A 362 21.36 21.03 -8.72
N GLN A 363 21.49 22.20 -9.35
CA GLN A 363 22.66 22.55 -10.15
C GLN A 363 23.92 22.63 -9.29
N ARG A 364 23.84 23.16 -8.06
CA ARG A 364 24.96 23.23 -7.13
C ARG A 364 25.45 21.83 -6.74
N ILE A 365 24.53 20.95 -6.35
CA ILE A 365 24.79 19.56 -5.97
C ILE A 365 25.44 18.80 -7.13
N CYS A 366 24.87 18.90 -8.34
CA CYS A 366 25.39 18.26 -9.53
C CYS A 366 26.84 18.63 -9.85
N ASN A 367 27.22 19.90 -9.66
CA ASN A 367 28.55 20.37 -10.03
C ASN A 367 29.61 20.11 -8.95
N HIS A 368 29.25 20.16 -7.65
CA HIS A 368 30.23 20.18 -6.56
C HIS A 368 30.23 18.92 -5.67
N GLN A 369 29.10 18.23 -5.53
CA GLN A 369 28.96 17.12 -4.58
C GLN A 369 29.18 15.76 -5.26
N GLN A 370 30.44 15.49 -5.62
CA GLN A 370 30.84 14.22 -6.25
C GLN A 370 31.45 13.21 -5.25
N PHE A 371 31.98 13.68 -4.11
CA PHE A 371 32.63 12.85 -3.09
C PHE A 371 32.07 13.11 -1.68
N GLY A 372 32.19 12.10 -0.81
CA GLY A 372 31.80 12.16 0.59
C GLY A 372 30.38 11.64 0.89
N SER A 373 29.95 11.85 2.14
CA SER A 373 28.65 11.43 2.69
C SER A 373 27.51 12.42 2.39
N GLY A 374 27.70 13.30 1.40
CA GLY A 374 26.72 14.31 1.00
C GLY A 374 25.66 13.78 0.04
N ASP A 375 24.70 14.66 -0.25
CA ASP A 375 23.66 14.44 -1.25
C ASP A 375 24.26 14.30 -2.65
N ARG A 376 23.63 13.48 -3.49
CA ARG A 376 24.10 13.21 -4.86
C ARG A 376 23.01 13.50 -5.87
N HIS A 377 23.39 14.13 -6.96
CA HIS A 377 22.49 14.35 -8.09
C HIS A 377 22.41 13.11 -8.97
N TYR A 378 21.19 12.70 -9.30
CA TYR A 378 20.89 11.69 -10.30
C TYR A 378 19.83 12.22 -11.26
N LEU A 379 19.99 11.94 -12.55
CA LEU A 379 18.93 12.13 -13.53
C LEU A 379 18.16 10.81 -13.68
N GLY A 380 16.91 10.79 -13.24
CA GLY A 380 16.06 9.62 -13.30
C GLY A 380 15.14 9.64 -14.52
N VAL A 381 15.07 8.51 -15.21
CA VAL A 381 14.11 8.23 -16.28
C VAL A 381 13.25 7.07 -15.84
N GLN A 382 11.95 7.32 -15.68
CA GLN A 382 11.01 6.33 -15.18
C GLN A 382 10.01 5.92 -16.26
N PHE A 383 9.79 4.62 -16.38
CA PHE A 383 8.78 4.01 -17.22
C PHE A 383 7.77 3.26 -16.37
N THR A 384 6.50 3.63 -16.49
CA THR A 384 5.38 2.89 -15.91
C THR A 384 4.84 1.91 -16.95
N LEU A 385 5.10 0.63 -16.74
CA LEU A 385 4.67 -0.46 -17.62
C LEU A 385 3.62 -1.35 -16.92
N TRP A 386 2.97 -2.22 -17.69
CA TRP A 386 2.05 -3.23 -17.15
C TRP A 386 0.97 -2.63 -16.23
N GLU A 387 0.41 -1.51 -16.65
CA GLU A 387 -0.57 -0.75 -15.89
C GLU A 387 -0.14 -0.37 -14.45
N GLY A 388 1.16 -0.15 -14.23
CA GLY A 388 1.74 0.30 -12.96
C GLY A 388 2.23 -0.85 -12.08
N GLN A 389 2.12 -2.08 -12.59
CA GLN A 389 2.67 -3.25 -11.93
C GLN A 389 4.20 -3.32 -12.06
N LEU A 390 4.76 -2.83 -13.17
CA LEU A 390 6.20 -2.78 -13.37
C LEU A 390 6.65 -1.34 -13.54
N ILE A 391 7.62 -0.94 -12.74
CA ILE A 391 8.24 0.38 -12.86
C ILE A 391 9.73 0.17 -13.06
N ILE A 392 10.23 0.68 -14.18
CA ILE A 392 11.66 0.70 -14.47
C ILE A 392 12.13 2.11 -14.25
N THR A 393 13.16 2.27 -13.43
CA THR A 393 13.79 3.57 -13.19
C THR A 393 15.26 3.46 -13.57
N MET A 394 15.69 4.23 -14.56
CA MET A 394 17.08 4.36 -14.97
C MET A 394 17.65 5.62 -14.35
N MET A 395 18.69 5.46 -13.53
CA MET A 395 19.31 6.55 -12.80
C MET A 395 20.69 6.82 -13.39
N ILE A 396 20.87 8.04 -13.89
CA ILE A 396 22.07 8.48 -14.61
C ILE A 396 22.84 9.45 -13.73
N THR A 397 24.14 9.22 -13.57
CA THR A 397 25.07 10.14 -12.91
C THR A 397 26.17 10.55 -13.87
N VAL A 398 26.57 11.80 -13.74
CA VAL A 398 27.75 12.36 -14.42
C VAL A 398 28.70 12.83 -13.34
N THR A 399 29.91 12.28 -13.35
CA THR A 399 30.99 12.64 -12.45
C THR A 399 32.21 13.00 -13.27
N VAL A 400 32.87 14.09 -12.91
CA VAL A 400 34.08 14.58 -13.58
C VAL A 400 35.16 14.69 -12.52
N LEU A 401 36.13 13.78 -12.60
CA LEU A 401 37.22 13.68 -11.63
C LEU A 401 38.54 13.63 -12.36
N HIS A 402 39.44 14.58 -12.09
CA HIS A 402 40.81 14.61 -12.60
C HIS A 402 40.93 14.17 -14.06
N GLU A 403 40.42 15.02 -14.97
CA GLU A 403 40.39 14.79 -16.42
C GLU A 403 39.59 13.55 -16.86
N THR A 404 39.02 12.77 -15.95
CA THR A 404 38.19 11.61 -16.29
C THR A 404 36.71 11.97 -16.20
N LEU A 405 36.00 11.79 -17.31
CA LEU A 405 34.55 11.85 -17.35
C LEU A 405 33.99 10.45 -17.16
N ARG A 406 33.18 10.28 -16.11
CA ARG A 406 32.44 9.06 -15.83
C ARG A 406 30.94 9.32 -15.90
N ILE A 407 30.27 8.61 -16.79
CA ILE A 407 28.83 8.53 -16.93
C ILE A 407 28.40 7.13 -16.50
N GLU A 408 27.57 7.06 -15.47
CA GLU A 408 27.05 5.80 -14.96
C GLU A 408 25.53 5.78 -15.09
N VAL A 409 25.01 4.69 -15.66
CA VAL A 409 23.58 4.44 -15.82
C VAL A 409 23.26 3.18 -15.03
N THR A 410 22.33 3.30 -14.09
CA THR A 410 21.92 2.22 -13.20
C THR A 410 20.45 1.93 -13.36
N GLY A 411 20.10 0.65 -13.54
CA GLY A 411 18.73 0.21 -13.72
C GLY A 411 18.13 -0.30 -12.41
N TYR A 412 17.00 0.27 -12.02
CA TYR A 412 16.16 -0.18 -10.91
C TYR A 412 14.84 -0.71 -11.46
N ALA A 413 14.33 -1.78 -10.85
CA ALA A 413 13.04 -2.36 -11.21
C ALA A 413 12.21 -2.62 -9.95
N LEU A 414 11.01 -2.04 -9.94
CA LEU A 414 10.00 -2.28 -8.92
C LEU A 414 8.93 -3.20 -9.52
N GLY A 415 8.84 -4.41 -8.98
CA GLY A 415 7.91 -5.44 -9.46
C GLY A 415 6.48 -5.26 -8.96
N PRO A 416 5.57 -6.18 -9.35
CA PRO A 416 4.14 -6.09 -9.04
C PRO A 416 3.87 -6.08 -7.53
N VAL A 417 2.68 -5.63 -7.14
CA VAL A 417 2.24 -5.75 -5.74
C VAL A 417 2.02 -7.24 -5.43
N HIS A 418 2.31 -7.68 -4.21
CA HIS A 418 2.17 -9.07 -3.81
C HIS A 418 0.78 -9.65 -4.12
N SER A 419 0.74 -10.90 -4.59
CA SER A 419 -0.48 -11.60 -5.02
C SER A 419 -1.61 -11.63 -3.99
N LEU A 420 -1.25 -11.50 -2.70
CA LEU A 420 -2.21 -11.27 -1.62
C LEU A 420 -3.18 -10.16 -2.04
N PHE A 421 -2.68 -8.99 -2.45
CA PHE A 421 -3.45 -7.79 -2.75
C PHE A 421 -4.29 -7.86 -4.03
N THR A 422 -3.98 -8.78 -4.95
CA THR A 422 -4.74 -8.97 -6.20
C THR A 422 -5.78 -10.09 -6.11
N SER A 423 -5.80 -10.88 -5.03
CA SER A 423 -6.81 -11.92 -4.82
C SER A 423 -8.22 -11.36 -4.61
N LYS A 424 -9.20 -11.93 -5.32
CA LYS A 424 -10.64 -11.62 -5.20
C LYS A 424 -11.27 -12.32 -3.98
N PRO A 425 -12.38 -11.79 -3.44
CA PRO A 425 -13.10 -12.45 -2.35
C PRO A 425 -13.63 -13.82 -2.78
N ALA A 426 -13.18 -14.89 -2.10
CA ALA A 426 -13.72 -16.23 -2.27
C ALA A 426 -14.82 -16.52 -1.24
N ALA A 427 -15.87 -17.24 -1.67
CA ALA A 427 -16.87 -17.77 -0.76
C ALA A 427 -16.27 -18.91 0.09
N LYS A 428 -16.61 -18.97 1.38
CA LYS A 428 -16.22 -20.10 2.23
C LYS A 428 -17.02 -21.32 1.78
N THR A 429 -16.35 -22.37 1.32
CA THR A 429 -16.99 -23.65 0.94
C THR A 429 -16.60 -24.74 1.94
N LYS A 430 -17.54 -25.65 2.20
CA LYS A 430 -17.26 -26.90 2.92
C LYS A 430 -17.70 -28.05 2.04
N THR A 431 -16.75 -28.91 1.72
CA THR A 431 -17.01 -30.16 1.02
C THR A 431 -17.65 -31.15 1.99
N VAL A 432 -18.86 -31.59 1.69
CA VAL A 432 -19.58 -32.59 2.49
C VAL A 432 -19.97 -33.74 1.56
N ASN A 433 -19.80 -34.97 2.03
CA ASN A 433 -20.23 -36.15 1.30
C ASN A 433 -21.76 -36.14 1.19
N LYS A 434 -22.30 -36.48 0.02
CA LYS A 434 -23.76 -36.56 -0.15
C LYS A 434 -24.31 -37.65 0.78
N THR A 435 -25.40 -37.34 1.49
CA THR A 435 -26.03 -38.24 2.47
C THR A 435 -26.43 -39.60 1.89
N VAL A 436 -26.73 -39.66 0.59
CA VAL A 436 -27.19 -40.88 -0.12
C VAL A 436 -26.10 -41.53 -0.98
N ARG A 437 -25.11 -40.75 -1.46
CA ARG A 437 -23.98 -41.24 -2.27
C ARG A 437 -22.69 -40.80 -1.61
N PHE A 438 -22.22 -41.57 -0.63
CA PHE A 438 -21.07 -41.20 0.19
C PHE A 438 -19.74 -41.11 -0.59
N TRP A 439 -19.70 -41.61 -1.84
CA TRP A 439 -18.58 -41.49 -2.79
C TRP A 439 -18.60 -40.19 -3.63
N GLU A 440 -19.69 -39.42 -3.60
CA GLU A 440 -19.80 -38.13 -4.26
C GLU A 440 -19.72 -36.99 -3.24
N THR A 441 -18.79 -36.06 -3.46
CA THR A 441 -18.68 -34.84 -2.67
C THR A 441 -19.58 -33.74 -3.25
N ARG A 442 -20.12 -32.89 -2.36
CA ARG A 442 -20.78 -31.64 -2.75
C ARG A 442 -20.21 -30.49 -1.94
N ASP A 443 -19.87 -29.41 -2.62
CA ASP A 443 -19.49 -28.17 -1.95
C ASP A 443 -20.74 -27.40 -1.52
N ILE A 444 -20.80 -27.09 -0.22
CA ILE A 444 -21.83 -26.25 0.38
C ILE A 444 -21.21 -24.91 0.70
N THR A 445 -21.84 -23.82 0.24
CA THR A 445 -21.44 -22.46 0.61
C THR A 445 -21.80 -22.19 2.07
N LEU A 446 -20.79 -21.88 2.88
CA LEU A 446 -20.95 -21.53 4.28
C LEU A 446 -21.48 -20.09 4.40
N PRO A 447 -22.18 -19.76 5.51
CA PRO A 447 -22.58 -18.39 5.79
C PRO A 447 -21.36 -17.47 5.80
N LEU A 448 -21.56 -16.27 5.22
CA LEU A 448 -20.50 -15.27 5.03
C LEU A 448 -19.83 -14.86 6.35
N VAL A 449 -20.65 -14.77 7.40
CA VAL A 449 -20.26 -14.36 8.75
C VAL A 449 -20.60 -15.52 9.69
N GLU A 450 -19.61 -16.01 10.42
CA GLU A 450 -19.80 -17.04 11.43
C GLU A 450 -20.45 -16.45 12.70
N SER A 451 -21.16 -17.26 13.47
CA SER A 451 -21.79 -16.79 14.71
C SER A 451 -20.77 -16.20 15.70
N SER A 452 -19.57 -16.77 15.75
CA SER A 452 -18.43 -16.28 16.55
C SER A 452 -17.98 -14.87 16.12
N GLU A 453 -18.02 -14.59 14.82
CA GLU A 453 -17.68 -13.28 14.24
C GLU A 453 -18.72 -12.23 14.61
N VAL A 454 -20.01 -12.59 14.62
CA VAL A 454 -21.08 -11.68 15.09
C VAL A 454 -20.85 -11.29 16.55
N VAL A 455 -20.50 -12.27 17.40
CA VAL A 455 -20.20 -12.02 18.81
C VAL A 455 -18.93 -11.17 18.97
N ARG A 456 -17.87 -11.46 18.20
CA ARG A 456 -16.64 -10.65 18.14
C ARG A 456 -16.95 -9.18 17.83
N LEU A 457 -17.72 -8.93 16.77
CA LEU A 457 -18.09 -7.59 16.34
C LEU A 457 -18.97 -6.88 17.38
N ALA A 458 -19.95 -7.57 17.96
CA ALA A 458 -20.82 -7.01 18.99
C ALA A 458 -20.07 -6.66 20.30
N LEU A 459 -19.07 -7.46 20.68
CA LEU A 459 -18.21 -7.21 21.85
C LEU A 459 -17.22 -6.07 21.61
N ARG A 460 -16.69 -5.93 20.39
CA ARG A 460 -15.74 -4.85 20.04
C ARG A 460 -16.41 -3.51 19.83
N ALA A 461 -17.62 -3.51 19.26
CA ALA A 461 -18.33 -2.31 18.84
C ALA A 461 -18.36 -1.17 19.88
N PRO A 462 -18.66 -1.43 21.17
CA PRO A 462 -18.69 -0.40 22.21
C PRO A 462 -17.32 0.22 22.55
N PHE A 463 -16.20 -0.39 22.13
CA PHE A 463 -14.85 0.10 22.42
C PHE A 463 -14.20 0.80 21.22
N THR A 464 -14.91 0.89 20.08
CA THR A 464 -14.38 1.51 18.85
C THR A 464 -14.14 3.01 18.95
N TRP A 465 -14.78 3.69 19.92
CA TRP A 465 -14.53 5.10 20.20
C TRP A 465 -13.18 5.35 20.89
N TYR A 466 -12.57 4.33 21.50
CA TYR A 466 -11.26 4.43 22.14
C TYR A 466 -10.26 3.42 21.53
N PRO A 467 -9.70 3.76 20.35
CA PRO A 467 -8.83 2.87 19.60
C PRO A 467 -7.63 2.28 20.39
N PRO A 468 -6.93 3.01 21.27
CA PRO A 468 -5.78 2.47 22.01
C PRO A 468 -6.12 1.24 22.86
N LEU A 469 -7.33 1.17 23.43
CA LEU A 469 -7.79 0.01 24.18
C LEU A 469 -7.97 -1.21 23.27
N LEU A 470 -8.51 -1.01 22.07
CA LEU A 470 -8.65 -2.10 21.10
C LEU A 470 -7.30 -2.65 20.62
N ASP A 471 -6.27 -1.80 20.50
CA ASP A 471 -4.91 -2.27 20.18
C ASP A 471 -4.31 -3.06 21.33
N TYR A 472 -4.53 -2.62 22.56
CA TYR A 472 -4.06 -3.31 23.75
C TYR A 472 -4.70 -4.70 23.90
N LEU A 473 -6.02 -4.80 23.68
CA LEU A 473 -6.79 -6.03 23.79
C LEU A 473 -6.60 -6.96 22.60
N GLY A 474 -6.60 -6.40 21.40
CA GLY A 474 -6.69 -7.14 20.14
C GLY A 474 -5.41 -7.31 19.36
N GLY A 475 -4.41 -6.47 19.64
CA GLY A 475 -3.20 -6.38 18.85
C GLY A 475 -3.31 -5.39 17.70
N LYS A 476 -2.18 -5.18 17.01
CA LYS A 476 -2.04 -4.26 15.88
C LYS A 476 -1.01 -4.75 14.86
N ILE A 477 -1.10 -4.25 13.64
CA ILE A 477 -0.04 -4.42 12.63
C ILE A 477 0.98 -3.31 12.82
N ALA A 478 2.26 -3.68 12.87
CA ALA A 478 3.38 -2.77 12.73
C ALA A 478 3.88 -2.82 11.27
N LEU A 479 3.92 -1.65 10.63
CA LEU A 479 4.35 -1.50 9.25
C LEU A 479 5.89 -1.49 9.17
N PRO A 480 6.47 -1.95 8.06
CA PRO A 480 7.91 -1.90 7.86
C PRO A 480 8.41 -0.46 7.77
N GLU A 481 9.55 -0.16 8.39
CA GLU A 481 10.22 1.13 8.29
C GLU A 481 11.56 1.00 7.52
N PRO A 482 11.97 2.03 6.76
CA PRO A 482 11.20 3.22 6.39
C PRO A 482 9.98 2.91 5.51
N PHE A 483 8.83 3.49 5.87
CA PHE A 483 7.55 3.12 5.26
C PHE A 483 7.22 3.85 3.95
N GLY A 484 6.64 3.09 3.02
CA GLY A 484 6.05 3.55 1.76
C GLY A 484 5.20 2.41 1.20
N LEU A 485 4.02 2.75 0.71
CA LEU A 485 2.97 1.78 0.39
C LEU A 485 3.41 0.80 -0.69
N ARG A 486 4.04 1.30 -1.77
CA ARG A 486 4.39 0.46 -2.91
C ARG A 486 5.51 -0.52 -2.59
N HIS A 487 6.59 -0.04 -1.98
CA HIS A 487 7.80 -0.83 -1.79
C HIS A 487 7.69 -1.83 -0.64
N ALA A 488 6.86 -1.53 0.36
CA ALA A 488 6.63 -2.43 1.51
C ALA A 488 6.14 -3.82 1.08
N TRP A 489 5.35 -3.90 0.00
CA TRP A 489 4.73 -5.14 -0.49
C TRP A 489 4.95 -5.37 -1.99
N ALA A 490 6.05 -4.88 -2.53
CA ALA A 490 6.45 -5.19 -3.91
C ALA A 490 7.10 -6.59 -3.98
N GLU A 491 6.70 -7.37 -4.98
CA GLU A 491 7.34 -8.62 -5.36
C GLU A 491 8.53 -8.39 -6.30
N LYS A 492 9.36 -9.42 -6.45
CA LYS A 492 10.48 -9.40 -7.41
C LYS A 492 9.92 -9.36 -8.85
N PRO A 493 10.42 -8.45 -9.71
CA PRO A 493 9.90 -8.28 -11.09
C PRO A 493 10.16 -9.49 -12.00
N TRP A 494 11.16 -10.32 -11.68
CA TRP A 494 11.65 -11.42 -12.52
C TRP A 494 10.79 -12.69 -12.52
N ARG A 495 9.62 -12.70 -11.85
CA ARG A 495 8.69 -13.84 -11.88
C ARG A 495 8.03 -14.02 -13.25
N HIS A 496 7.88 -12.94 -14.01
CA HIS A 496 7.23 -12.94 -15.31
C HIS A 496 8.25 -12.62 -16.39
N ARG A 497 8.51 -13.56 -17.31
CA ARG A 497 9.55 -13.40 -18.35
C ARG A 497 9.36 -12.13 -19.18
N PHE A 498 8.13 -11.81 -19.55
CA PHE A 498 7.85 -10.61 -20.35
C PHE A 498 8.19 -9.31 -19.60
N MET A 499 8.02 -9.27 -18.27
CA MET A 499 8.43 -8.11 -17.47
C MET A 499 9.95 -7.94 -17.44
N ALA A 500 10.69 -9.06 -17.42
CA ALA A 500 12.14 -9.05 -17.54
C ALA A 500 12.59 -8.55 -18.92
N ASP A 501 11.99 -9.08 -19.98
CA ASP A 501 12.30 -8.71 -21.36
C ASP A 501 12.02 -7.21 -21.60
N ASP A 502 10.92 -6.68 -21.07
CA ASP A 502 10.59 -5.26 -21.18
C ASP A 502 11.54 -4.36 -20.39
N ALA A 503 12.03 -4.80 -19.22
CA ALA A 503 13.07 -4.11 -18.48
C ALA A 503 14.38 -3.97 -19.29
N MET A 504 14.78 -5.05 -19.96
CA MET A 504 15.98 -5.05 -20.82
C MET A 504 15.79 -4.19 -22.07
N ARG A 505 14.61 -4.27 -22.70
CA ARG A 505 14.27 -3.47 -23.89
C ARG A 505 14.26 -1.97 -23.61
N ALA A 506 13.85 -1.54 -22.40
CA ALA A 506 13.87 -0.13 -22.02
C ALA A 506 15.28 0.42 -21.82
N ALA A 507 16.26 -0.41 -21.44
CA ALA A 507 17.62 0.03 -21.16
C ALA A 507 18.38 0.51 -22.41
N THR A 508 18.23 -0.21 -23.52
CA THR A 508 19.02 0.06 -24.74
C THR A 508 18.76 1.46 -25.33
N PRO A 509 17.51 1.91 -25.52
CA PRO A 509 17.23 3.26 -26.00
C PRO A 509 17.73 4.35 -25.06
N VAL A 510 17.59 4.15 -23.74
CA VAL A 510 18.07 5.11 -22.73
C VAL A 510 19.58 5.25 -22.82
N LEU A 511 20.33 4.15 -22.82
CA LEU A 511 21.79 4.19 -22.92
C LEU A 511 22.27 4.86 -24.21
N ARG A 512 21.64 4.53 -25.35
CA ARG A 512 21.94 5.17 -26.63
C ARG A 512 21.67 6.67 -26.61
N ALA A 513 20.56 7.11 -26.03
CA ALA A 513 20.24 8.52 -25.90
C ALA A 513 21.22 9.26 -24.98
N VAL A 514 21.59 8.66 -23.85
CA VAL A 514 22.59 9.21 -22.92
C VAL A 514 23.95 9.36 -23.61
N HIS A 515 24.45 8.29 -24.26
CA HIS A 515 25.74 8.33 -24.93
C HIS A 515 25.73 9.31 -26.11
N SER A 516 24.70 9.31 -26.95
CA SER A 516 24.59 10.22 -28.09
C SER A 516 24.56 11.69 -27.66
N ALA A 517 23.79 12.02 -26.61
CA ALA A 517 23.74 13.37 -26.06
C ALA A 517 25.10 13.77 -25.47
N ALA A 518 25.76 12.87 -24.74
CA ALA A 518 27.05 13.14 -24.14
C ALA A 518 28.15 13.38 -25.19
N LEU A 519 28.25 12.50 -26.19
CA LEU A 519 29.22 12.60 -27.28
C LEU A 519 29.02 13.89 -28.10
N ARG A 520 27.78 14.30 -28.32
CA ARG A 520 27.47 15.58 -28.99
C ARG A 520 28.06 16.76 -28.22
N VAL A 521 27.83 16.84 -26.91
CA VAL A 521 28.37 17.91 -26.06
C VAL A 521 29.90 17.87 -26.03
N LEU A 522 30.50 16.69 -25.90
CA LEU A 522 31.96 16.54 -25.92
C LEU A 522 32.57 17.04 -27.23
N LYS A 523 31.98 16.66 -28.37
CA LYS A 523 32.42 17.08 -29.70
C LYS A 523 32.28 18.59 -29.92
N GLU A 524 31.18 19.19 -29.45
CA GLU A 524 30.95 20.64 -29.50
C GLU A 524 31.97 21.42 -28.66
N ASN A 525 32.45 20.84 -27.56
CA ASN A 525 33.44 21.45 -26.69
C ASN A 525 34.90 21.15 -27.10
N GLY A 526 35.13 20.40 -28.18
CA GLY A 526 36.48 20.13 -28.72
C GLY A 526 37.22 18.95 -28.07
N VAL A 527 36.50 18.03 -27.43
CA VAL A 527 37.06 16.80 -26.84
C VAL A 527 37.16 15.69 -27.91
N ASP A 528 38.21 14.87 -27.84
CA ASP A 528 38.34 13.65 -28.64
C ASP A 528 37.37 12.57 -28.14
N VAL A 529 36.54 12.08 -29.05
CA VAL A 529 35.46 11.12 -28.75
C VAL A 529 35.79 9.70 -29.20
N GLU A 530 36.93 9.44 -29.85
CA GLU A 530 37.25 8.12 -30.41
C GLU A 530 37.26 7.01 -29.34
N ARG A 531 37.88 7.29 -28.18
CA ARG A 531 37.87 6.35 -27.04
C ARG A 531 36.47 6.12 -26.47
N PHE A 532 35.67 7.19 -26.38
CA PHE A 532 34.30 7.12 -25.89
C PHE A 532 33.39 6.33 -26.85
N ASP A 533 33.56 6.49 -28.16
CA ASP A 533 32.81 5.74 -29.19
C ASP A 533 33.12 4.24 -29.12
N ASN A 534 34.40 3.87 -29.05
CA ASN A 534 34.83 2.49 -28.93
C ASN A 534 34.23 1.82 -27.67
N ARG A 535 34.24 2.50 -26.53
CA ARG A 535 33.68 1.97 -25.27
C ARG A 535 32.15 1.94 -25.28
N SER A 536 31.50 2.92 -25.91
CA SER A 536 30.04 2.94 -26.10
C SER A 536 29.56 1.74 -26.94
N MET A 537 30.32 1.34 -27.97
CA MET A 537 30.03 0.13 -28.74
C MET A 537 30.12 -1.15 -27.91
N ILE A 538 31.16 -1.29 -27.08
CA ILE A 538 31.32 -2.43 -26.17
C ILE A 538 30.16 -2.50 -25.16
N LEU A 539 29.83 -1.37 -24.53
CA LEU A 539 28.72 -1.28 -23.58
C LEU A 539 27.38 -1.66 -24.23
N SER A 540 27.15 -1.25 -25.47
CA SER A 540 25.95 -1.63 -26.23
C SER A 540 25.83 -3.14 -26.43
N GLY A 541 26.94 -3.86 -26.55
CA GLY A 541 26.96 -5.33 -26.56
C GLY A 541 26.64 -5.92 -25.18
N MET A 542 27.18 -5.36 -24.10
CA MET A 542 26.92 -5.83 -22.73
C MET A 542 25.46 -5.66 -22.27
N VAL A 543 24.74 -4.68 -22.82
CA VAL A 543 23.31 -4.47 -22.53
C VAL A 543 22.42 -5.60 -23.09
N GLN A 544 22.89 -6.27 -24.14
CA GLN A 544 22.17 -7.37 -24.78
C GLN A 544 22.34 -8.71 -24.04
N ASP A 545 23.18 -8.77 -23.00
CA ASP A 545 23.31 -9.93 -22.13
C ASP A 545 22.04 -10.08 -21.26
N PRO A 546 21.27 -11.17 -21.39
CA PRO A 546 19.95 -11.33 -20.75
C PRO A 546 20.02 -11.65 -19.23
N SER A 547 21.14 -11.39 -18.56
CA SER A 547 21.33 -11.75 -17.15
C SER A 547 21.18 -10.55 -16.19
N PRO A 548 20.02 -10.37 -15.50
CA PRO A 548 19.91 -9.38 -14.44
C PRO A 548 20.84 -9.75 -13.28
N ARG A 549 21.69 -8.81 -12.85
CA ARG A 549 22.70 -9.03 -11.80
C ARG A 549 22.26 -8.41 -10.48
N LYS A 550 22.76 -8.96 -9.37
CA LYS A 550 22.60 -8.36 -8.03
C LYS A 550 23.67 -7.26 -7.83
N ALA A 551 23.43 -6.09 -8.42
CA ALA A 551 24.46 -5.05 -8.50
C ALA A 551 24.81 -4.36 -7.16
N ASP A 552 23.94 -4.44 -6.14
CA ASP A 552 24.16 -3.83 -4.83
C ASP A 552 24.72 -4.80 -3.77
N LEU A 553 24.85 -6.09 -4.11
CA LEU A 553 25.57 -7.06 -3.28
C LEU A 553 27.02 -7.06 -3.73
N TYR A 554 27.85 -6.34 -2.99
CA TYR A 554 29.29 -6.46 -3.12
C TYR A 554 29.72 -7.75 -2.41
N ASP A 555 30.02 -8.79 -3.18
CA ASP A 555 30.77 -9.95 -2.69
C ASP A 555 32.23 -9.50 -2.54
N ALA A 556 32.54 -8.83 -1.42
CA ALA A 556 33.87 -8.37 -1.05
C ALA A 556 34.58 -9.41 -0.17
#